data_AF-S2E611-F1
#
_entry.id   AF-S2E611-F1
#
_cell.length_a   1.000
_cell.length_b   1.000
_cell.length_c   1.000
_cell.angle_alpha   90.00
_cell.angle_beta   90.00
_cell.angle_gamma   90.00
#
_symmetry.space_group_name_H-M   'P 1'
#
loop_
_entity.id
_entity.type
_entity.pdbx_description
1 polymer ?
#
loop_
_entity_poly.entity_id
_entity_poly.type
_entity_poly.pdbx_seq_one_letter_code
_entity_poly.pdbx_strand_id
1 'polypeptide(L)' 'MGKALGSSKVTVRFQVTVPEEVRKKMKVKDGDTLVFVEDGKRIYISTEF' A
#
# COMPACT_ATOMS: atom_id res chain seq x y z
N MET A 1 2.68 -13.34 13.92
CA MET A 1 1.70 -12.74 12.99
C MET A 1 1.95 -11.24 12.95
N GLY A 2 2.02 -10.64 11.75
CA GLY A 2 2.18 -9.19 11.62
C GLY A 2 0.93 -8.46 12.14
N LYS A 3 1.13 -7.27 12.71
CA LYS A 3 0.03 -6.39 13.11
C LYS A 3 -0.70 -5.89 11.86
N ALA A 4 -2.03 -6.04 11.81
CA ALA A 4 -2.83 -5.40 10.78
C ALA A 4 -2.81 -3.87 11.00
N LEU A 5 -2.35 -3.12 9.99
CA LEU A 5 -2.25 -1.66 10.03
C LEU A 5 -3.49 -0.97 9.43
N GLY A 6 -4.47 -1.76 8.95
CA GLY A 6 -5.71 -1.29 8.34
C GLY A 6 -6.20 -2.23 7.24
N SER A 7 -7.42 -1.98 6.75
CA SER A 7 -8.03 -2.70 5.63
C SER A 7 -8.76 -1.71 4.72
N SER A 8 -8.67 -1.92 3.41
CA SER A 8 -9.33 -1.08 2.42
C SER A 8 -10.10 -1.94 1.42
N LYS A 9 -11.23 -1.44 0.93
CA LYS A 9 -11.96 -2.07 -0.18
C LYS A 9 -11.37 -1.61 -1.50
N VAL A 10 -11.37 -2.51 -2.48
CA VAL A 10 -11.12 -2.15 -3.88
C VAL A 10 -12.33 -1.38 -4.38
N THR A 11 -12.11 -0.19 -4.93
CA THR A 11 -13.20 0.63 -5.48
C THR A 11 -13.60 0.14 -6.88
N VAL A 12 -14.70 0.67 -7.42
CA VAL A 12 -15.14 0.39 -8.80
C VAL A 12 -14.13 0.81 -9.87
N ARG A 13 -13.15 1.66 -9.51
CA ARG A 13 -12.03 2.08 -10.38
C ARG A 13 -10.75 1.27 -10.12
N PHE A 14 -10.85 0.14 -9.43
CA PHE A 14 -9.72 -0.71 -9.05
C PHE A 14 -8.65 -0.01 -8.19
N GLN A 15 -9.04 1.02 -7.44
CA GLN A 15 -8.15 1.72 -6.51
C GLN A 15 -8.25 1.12 -5.11
N VAL A 16 -7.17 1.19 -4.35
CA VAL A 16 -7.13 0.88 -2.91
C VAL A 16 -6.65 2.10 -2.13
N THR A 17 -7.34 2.40 -1.03
CA THR A 17 -6.89 3.46 -0.13
C THR A 17 -5.73 2.96 0.73
N VAL A 18 -4.67 3.75 0.85
CA VAL A 18 -3.59 3.48 1.81
C VAL A 18 -4.02 4.01 3.19
N PRO A 19 -4.19 3.15 4.21
CA PRO A 19 -4.62 3.59 5.54
C PRO A 19 -3.67 4.62 6.15
N GLU A 20 -4.19 5.50 7.02
CA GLU A 20 -3.41 6.59 7.61
C GLU A 20 -2.15 6.10 8.34
N GLU A 21 -2.23 4.99 9.09
CA GLU A 21 -1.09 4.40 9.79
C GLU A 21 0.02 3.96 8.81
N VAL A 22 -0.36 3.42 7.65
CA VAL A 22 0.59 3.03 6.59
C VAL A 22 1.20 4.27 5.94
N ARG A 23 0.39 5.30 5.62
CA ARG A 23 0.90 6.56 5.04
C ARG A 23 1.94 7.22 5.92
N LYS A 24 1.69 7.31 7.23
CA LYS A 24 2.63 7.89 8.20
C LYS A 24 3.94 7.11 8.29
N LYS A 25 3.87 5.77 8.27
CA LYS A 25 5.05 4.91 8.32
C LYS A 25 5.89 4.97 7.05
N MET A 26 5.25 4.97 5.88
CA MET A 26 5.92 5.04 4.58
C MET A 26 6.27 6.47 4.15
N LYS A 27 5.78 7.48 4.88
CA LYS A 27 5.94 8.93 4.59
C LYS A 27 5.46 9.34 3.19
N VAL A 28 4.48 8.61 2.66
CA VAL A 28 3.90 8.86 1.33
C VAL A 28 2.88 9.98 1.39
N LYS A 29 2.89 10.83 0.37
CA LYS A 29 2.03 12.00 0.20
C LYS A 29 1.20 11.88 -1.08
N ASP A 30 0.25 12.79 -1.22
CA ASP A 30 -0.55 12.89 -2.43
C ASP A 30 0.36 13.18 -3.63
N GLY A 31 0.25 12.36 -4.67
CA GLY A 31 1.11 12.45 -5.86
C GLY A 31 2.34 11.54 -5.85
N ASP A 32 2.67 10.91 -4.71
CA ASP A 32 3.76 9.92 -4.66
C ASP A 32 3.36 8.62 -5.38
N THR A 33 4.32 8.07 -6.11
CA THR A 33 4.16 6.78 -6.79
C THR A 33 4.44 5.62 -5.84
N LEU A 34 3.52 4.67 -5.81
CA LEU A 34 3.71 3.39 -5.14
C LEU A 34 3.99 2.30 -6.17
N VAL A 35 4.99 1.48 -5.89
CA VAL A 35 5.40 0.35 -6.72
C VAL A 35 4.84 -0.93 -6.12
N PHE A 36 4.17 -1.74 -6.94
CA PHE A 36 3.74 -3.08 -6.55
C PHE A 36 4.83 -4.06 -6.97
N VAL A 37 5.38 -4.80 -6.00
CA VAL A 37 6.47 -5.76 -6.22
C VAL A 37 5.97 -7.16 -5.91
N GLU A 38 6.29 -8.09 -6.81
CA GLU A 38 5.99 -9.50 -6.67
C GLU A 38 7.23 -10.25 -6.15
N ASP A 39 7.08 -10.93 -5.01
CA ASP A 39 8.08 -11.85 -4.47
C ASP A 39 7.44 -13.22 -4.25
N GLY A 40 7.66 -14.09 -5.25
CA GLY A 40 7.14 -15.45 -5.30
C GLY A 40 5.62 -15.49 -5.36
N LYS A 41 4.97 -15.69 -4.20
CA LYS A 41 3.49 -15.74 -4.07
C LYS A 41 2.92 -14.55 -3.30
N ARG A 42 3.76 -13.54 -3.02
CA ARG A 42 3.39 -12.37 -2.22
C ARG A 42 3.50 -11.13 -3.10
N ILE A 43 2.54 -10.23 -2.93
CA ILE A 43 2.59 -8.88 -3.51
C ILE A 43 2.74 -7.92 -2.33
N TYR A 44 3.73 -7.04 -2.41
CA TYR A 44 3.93 -5.96 -1.45
C TYR A 44 4.06 -4.62 -2.17
N ILE A 45 3.96 -3.54 -1.40
CA ILE A 45 4.02 -2.17 -1.89
C ILE A 45 5.34 -1.55 -1.42
N SER A 46 6.04 -0.88 -2.33
CA SER A 46 7.30 -0.16 -2.11
C SER A 46 7.17 1.29 -2.62
N THR A 47 8.05 2.16 -2.15
CA THR A 47 8.28 3.50 -2.73
C THR A 47 9.48 3.53 -3.68
N GLU A 48 10.21 2.43 -3.77
CA GLU A 48 11.43 2.25 -4.56
C GLU A 48 11.20 1.17 -5.63
N PHE A 49 11.90 1.30 -6.75
CA PHE A 49 11.93 0.33 -7.84
C PHE A 49 12.98 -0.76 -7.58
#